data_AF-G4RJS7-F1
#
_entry.id   AF-G4RJS7-F1
#
_cell.length_a   1.000
_cell.length_b   1.000
_cell.length_c   1.000
_cell.angle_alpha   90.00
_cell.angle_beta   90.00
_cell.angle_gamma   90.00
#
_symmetry.space_group_name_H-M   'P 1'
#
loop_
_entity.id
_entity.type
_entity.pdbx_description
1 polymer ?
#
loop_
_entity_poly.entity_id
_entity_poly.type
_entity_poly.pdbx_seq_one_letter_code
_entity_poly.pdbx_strand_id
1 'polypeptide(L)'
;MLGLVRYFWLDLLPPLPEGWRPVLRRYVELWPRALTPYAVAKEVDLTTSAVYRSVYALARNRLILPAGRDYRATVKGAIALLVEEEDPRWLKAVRKIWGIGLDDITTAFYLVALGAAIRRLGFTIREAYICNWAASQAYIATQLDSLRLPPAVEEAVRPLLRYPSETALECNGIQPNRLGRNLADQAKIAEDSA
;
A
#
# COMPACT_ATOMS: atom_id res chain seq x y z
N MET A 1 2.69 -2.07 -20.90
CA MET A 1 3.36 -2.09 -19.57
C MET A 1 2.36 -2.36 -18.45
N LEU A 2 1.25 -1.64 -18.37
CA LEU A 2 0.20 -1.90 -17.39
C LEU A 2 -0.44 -3.30 -17.51
N GLY A 3 -0.56 -3.84 -18.72
CA GLY A 3 -0.98 -5.25 -18.89
C GLY A 3 -0.04 -6.27 -18.22
N LEU A 4 1.27 -5.99 -18.14
CA LEU A 4 2.22 -6.85 -17.42
C LEU A 4 2.06 -6.71 -15.90
N VAL A 5 1.81 -5.49 -15.42
CA VAL A 5 1.43 -5.27 -14.01
C VAL A 5 0.17 -6.07 -13.70
N ARG A 6 -0.89 -5.91 -14.49
CA ARG A 6 -2.14 -6.65 -14.32
C ARG A 6 -1.93 -8.16 -14.28
N TYR A 7 -1.11 -8.72 -15.18
CA TYR A 7 -0.80 -10.15 -15.19
C TYR A 7 -0.25 -10.68 -13.85
N PHE A 8 0.65 -9.95 -13.20
CA PHE A 8 1.24 -10.39 -11.93
C PHE A 8 0.36 -10.12 -10.71
N TRP A 9 -0.58 -9.18 -10.80
CA TRP A 9 -1.38 -8.75 -9.65
C TRP A 9 -2.81 -9.26 -9.64
N LEU A 10 -3.41 -9.60 -10.79
CA LEU A 10 -4.84 -9.93 -10.91
C LEU A 10 -5.26 -11.02 -9.92
N ASP A 11 -4.48 -12.10 -9.83
CA ASP A 11 -4.77 -13.24 -8.95
C ASP A 11 -4.48 -12.95 -7.45
N LEU A 12 -3.83 -11.82 -7.14
CA LEU A 12 -3.47 -11.43 -5.77
C LEU A 12 -4.51 -10.50 -5.14
N LEU A 13 -5.38 -9.91 -5.95
CA LEU A 13 -6.39 -8.94 -5.53
C LEU A 13 -7.67 -9.65 -5.08
N PRO A 14 -8.36 -9.12 -4.05
CA PRO A 14 -9.75 -9.50 -3.84
C PRO A 14 -10.58 -9.01 -5.03
N PRO A 15 -11.68 -9.70 -5.37
CA PRO A 15 -12.63 -9.16 -6.34
C PRO A 15 -13.10 -7.77 -5.88
N LEU A 16 -13.16 -6.82 -6.81
CA LEU A 16 -13.68 -5.47 -6.60
C LEU A 16 -15.04 -5.33 -7.29
N PRO A 17 -16.15 -5.65 -6.59
CA PRO A 17 -17.50 -5.42 -7.12
C PRO A 17 -17.70 -3.98 -7.60
N GLU A 18 -18.58 -3.77 -8.57
CA GLU A 18 -18.82 -2.45 -9.18
C GLU A 18 -19.10 -1.34 -8.16
N GLY A 19 -19.77 -1.65 -7.05
CA GLY A 19 -20.05 -0.68 -5.98
C GLY A 19 -18.83 -0.28 -5.14
N TRP A 20 -17.75 -1.07 -5.11
CA TRP A 20 -16.56 -0.75 -4.31
C TRP A 20 -15.62 0.19 -5.05
N ARG A 21 -15.57 0.10 -6.38
CA ARG A 21 -14.62 0.86 -7.20
C ARG A 21 -14.81 2.39 -7.07
N PRO A 22 -16.02 2.97 -7.17
CA PRO A 22 -16.23 4.40 -6.95
C PRO A 22 -15.84 4.86 -5.55
N VAL A 23 -16.10 4.03 -4.53
CA VAL A 23 -15.75 4.33 -3.13
C VAL A 23 -14.23 4.35 -2.96
N LEU A 24 -13.53 3.31 -3.44
CA LEU A 24 -12.07 3.22 -3.36
C LEU A 24 -11.40 4.34 -4.15
N ARG A 25 -11.91 4.63 -5.36
CA ARG A 25 -11.48 5.76 -6.20
C ARG A 25 -11.45 7.05 -5.39
N ARG A 26 -12.51 7.33 -4.64
CA ARG A 26 -12.60 8.57 -3.88
C ARG A 26 -11.55 8.70 -2.79
N TYR A 27 -11.27 7.61 -2.06
CA TYR A 27 -10.20 7.60 -1.06
C TYR A 27 -8.81 7.79 -1.68
N VAL A 28 -8.55 7.20 -2.84
CA VAL A 28 -7.25 7.29 -3.51
C VAL A 28 -7.02 8.68 -4.11
N GLU A 29 -8.04 9.27 -4.75
CA GLU A 29 -7.96 10.62 -5.33
C GLU A 29 -7.70 11.70 -4.27
N LEU A 30 -8.32 11.57 -3.09
CA LEU A 30 -8.19 12.55 -2.00
C LEU A 30 -7.01 12.29 -1.05
N TRP A 31 -6.18 11.26 -1.28
CA TRP A 31 -5.01 11.01 -0.44
C TRP A 31 -4.09 12.24 -0.38
N PRO A 32 -3.57 12.64 0.80
CA PRO A 32 -3.55 11.91 2.09
C PRO A 32 -4.74 12.18 3.02
N ARG A 33 -5.78 12.88 2.55
CA ARG A 33 -6.95 13.19 3.38
C ARG A 33 -7.67 11.91 3.81
N ALA A 34 -8.00 11.83 5.10
CA ALA A 34 -8.90 10.80 5.61
C ALA A 34 -10.36 11.25 5.44
N LEU A 35 -11.26 10.32 5.13
CA LEU A 35 -12.68 10.59 4.88
C LEU A 35 -13.57 9.69 5.74
N THR A 36 -14.70 10.22 6.20
CA THR A 36 -15.76 9.38 6.75
C THR A 36 -16.51 8.65 5.62
N PRO A 37 -17.13 7.49 5.88
CA PRO A 37 -18.03 6.86 4.93
C PRO A 37 -19.17 7.80 4.49
N TYR A 38 -19.64 8.64 5.40
CA TYR A 38 -20.69 9.62 5.13
C TYR A 38 -20.24 10.71 4.15
N ALA A 39 -19.01 11.22 4.27
CA ALA A 39 -18.46 12.19 3.31
C ALA A 39 -18.37 11.58 1.91
N VAL A 40 -17.92 10.32 1.79
CA VAL A 40 -17.88 9.61 0.51
C VAL A 40 -19.28 9.41 -0.06
N ALA A 41 -20.27 9.07 0.77
CA ALA A 41 -21.65 8.87 0.33
C ALA A 41 -22.33 10.12 -0.25
N LYS A 42 -21.79 11.31 -0.02
CA LYS A 42 -22.28 12.56 -0.66
C LYS A 42 -21.74 12.76 -2.07
N GLU A 43 -20.69 12.04 -2.45
CA GLU A 43 -19.89 12.31 -3.66
C GLU A 43 -19.91 11.16 -4.66
N VAL A 44 -20.36 9.97 -4.24
CA VAL A 44 -20.51 8.81 -5.12
C VAL A 44 -21.99 8.53 -5.36
N ASP A 45 -22.31 8.09 -6.58
CA ASP A 45 -23.67 7.71 -6.97
C ASP A 45 -24.04 6.31 -6.44
N LEU A 46 -24.10 6.18 -5.12
CA LEU A 46 -24.45 4.95 -4.40
C LEU A 46 -25.29 5.29 -3.17
N THR A 47 -26.16 4.37 -2.77
CA THR A 47 -26.89 4.51 -1.50
C THR A 47 -25.92 4.54 -0.32
N THR A 48 -26.26 5.29 0.74
CA THR A 48 -25.43 5.36 1.96
C THR A 48 -25.09 3.97 2.49
N SER A 49 -26.08 3.07 2.58
CA SER A 49 -25.87 1.68 3.02
C SER A 49 -24.90 0.91 2.12
N ALA A 50 -24.92 1.12 0.80
CA ALA A 50 -23.96 0.52 -0.11
C ALA A 50 -22.53 1.05 0.11
N VAL A 51 -22.39 2.36 0.37
CA VAL A 51 -21.08 2.96 0.69
C VAL A 51 -20.51 2.40 1.98
N TYR A 52 -21.30 2.33 3.06
CA TYR A 52 -20.83 1.77 4.34
C TYR A 52 -20.39 0.31 4.20
N ARG A 53 -21.16 -0.53 3.48
CA ARG A 53 -20.76 -1.92 3.19
C ARG A 53 -19.47 -2.00 2.39
N SER A 54 -19.32 -1.12 1.39
CA SER A 54 -18.11 -1.04 0.57
C SER A 54 -16.90 -0.62 1.40
N VAL A 55 -17.02 0.42 2.23
CA VAL A 55 -15.96 0.87 3.15
C VAL A 55 -15.54 -0.26 4.08
N TYR A 56 -16.49 -0.95 4.71
CA TYR A 56 -16.18 -2.08 5.58
C TYR A 56 -15.38 -3.16 4.86
N ALA A 57 -15.79 -3.52 3.64
CA ALA A 57 -15.12 -4.55 2.87
C ALA A 57 -13.74 -4.12 2.34
N LEU A 58 -13.60 -2.87 1.90
CA LEU A 58 -12.31 -2.28 1.52
C LEU A 58 -11.33 -2.26 2.71
N ALA A 59 -11.82 -1.90 3.90
CA ALA A 59 -11.02 -1.91 5.13
C ALA A 59 -10.62 -3.33 5.53
N ARG A 60 -11.54 -4.30 5.45
CA ARG A 60 -11.25 -5.72 5.70
C ARG A 60 -10.15 -6.26 4.79
N ASN A 61 -10.11 -5.81 3.55
CA ASN A 61 -9.08 -6.14 2.57
C ASN A 61 -7.82 -5.24 2.65
N ARG A 62 -7.77 -4.33 3.62
CA ARG A 62 -6.65 -3.39 3.84
C ARG A 62 -6.33 -2.51 2.63
N LEU A 63 -7.31 -2.26 1.76
CA LEU A 63 -7.19 -1.33 0.64
C LEU A 63 -7.30 0.12 1.12
N ILE A 64 -8.05 0.32 2.20
CA ILE A 64 -8.07 1.52 3.03
C ILE A 64 -7.77 1.12 4.49
N LEU A 65 -7.30 2.06 5.30
CA LEU A 65 -7.02 1.85 6.72
C LEU A 65 -7.73 2.89 7.60
N PRO A 66 -8.15 2.52 8.82
CA PRO A 66 -8.68 3.48 9.79
C PRO A 66 -7.67 4.58 10.12
N ALA A 67 -8.17 5.81 10.27
CA ALA A 67 -7.45 7.00 10.69
C ALA A 67 -8.34 7.79 11.67
N GLY A 68 -8.53 7.24 12.88
CA GLY A 68 -9.52 7.74 13.84
C GLY A 68 -10.93 7.28 13.48
N ARG A 69 -11.87 8.22 13.33
CA ARG A 69 -13.25 7.94 12.86
C ARG A 69 -13.36 7.85 11.33
N ASP A 70 -12.25 8.12 10.64
CA ASP A 70 -12.17 8.22 9.19
C ASP A 70 -11.36 7.04 8.62
N TYR A 71 -11.30 6.95 7.29
CA TYR A 71 -10.45 6.01 6.57
C TYR A 71 -9.54 6.75 5.58
N ARG A 72 -8.37 6.17 5.30
CA ARG A 72 -7.41 6.67 4.32
C ARG A 72 -7.04 5.57 3.33
N ALA A 73 -6.83 5.94 2.07
CA ALA A 73 -6.29 5.02 1.07
C ALA A 73 -4.89 4.50 1.44
N THR A 74 -4.64 3.27 1.05
CA THR A 74 -3.30 2.66 1.08
C THR A 74 -2.77 2.51 -0.35
N VAL A 75 -1.48 2.20 -0.47
CA VAL A 75 -0.90 1.85 -1.77
C VAL A 75 -1.57 0.61 -2.38
N LYS A 76 -2.04 -0.32 -1.54
CA LYS A 76 -2.78 -1.50 -2.00
C LYS A 76 -4.07 -1.11 -2.71
N GLY A 77 -4.75 -0.09 -2.18
CA GLY A 77 -5.93 0.49 -2.82
C GLY A 77 -5.61 1.08 -4.20
N ALA A 78 -4.50 1.82 -4.32
CA ALA A 78 -4.07 2.37 -5.59
C ALA A 78 -3.62 1.28 -6.60
N ILE A 79 -2.92 0.23 -6.15
CA ILE A 79 -2.56 -0.92 -6.99
C ILE A 79 -3.82 -1.64 -7.47
N ALA A 80 -4.81 -1.83 -6.60
CA ALA A 80 -6.07 -2.48 -6.98
C ALA A 80 -6.80 -1.68 -8.07
N LEU A 81 -6.87 -0.35 -7.96
CA LEU A 81 -7.43 0.50 -9.02
C LEU A 81 -6.59 0.47 -10.31
N LEU A 82 -5.26 0.44 -10.20
CA LEU A 82 -4.37 0.35 -11.35
C LEU A 82 -4.60 -0.93 -12.16
N VAL A 83 -4.79 -2.05 -11.48
CA VAL A 83 -4.99 -3.37 -12.10
C VAL A 83 -6.39 -3.51 -12.69
N GLU A 84 -7.40 -2.93 -12.03
CA GLU A 84 -8.80 -2.98 -12.48
C GLU A 84 -9.09 -2.03 -13.65
N GLU A 85 -8.57 -0.79 -13.60
CA GLU A 85 -8.89 0.25 -14.58
C GLU A 85 -7.82 0.40 -15.67
N GLU A 86 -6.62 -0.15 -15.47
CA GLU A 86 -5.45 0.01 -16.35
C GLU A 86 -5.14 1.48 -16.69
N ASP A 87 -5.48 2.39 -15.77
CA ASP A 87 -5.31 3.83 -15.93
C ASP A 87 -3.99 4.31 -15.29
N PRO A 88 -3.09 4.95 -16.05
CA PRO A 88 -1.82 5.49 -15.55
C PRO A 88 -1.95 6.45 -14.36
N ARG A 89 -3.10 7.11 -14.16
CA ARG A 89 -3.31 7.97 -12.99
C ARG A 89 -3.15 7.23 -11.67
N TRP A 90 -3.46 5.92 -11.65
CA TRP A 90 -3.31 5.10 -10.45
C TRP A 90 -1.86 4.72 -10.18
N LEU A 91 -1.02 4.65 -11.21
CA LEU A 91 0.43 4.50 -11.04
C LEU A 91 1.03 5.74 -10.36
N LYS A 92 0.57 6.94 -10.77
CA LYS A 92 0.92 8.19 -10.08
C LYS A 92 0.45 8.20 -8.63
N ALA A 93 -0.74 7.66 -8.35
CA ALA A 93 -1.24 7.52 -6.99
C ALA A 93 -0.39 6.54 -6.15
N VAL A 94 0.05 5.40 -6.71
CA VAL A 94 0.98 4.47 -6.05
C VAL A 94 2.26 5.18 -5.63
N ARG A 95 2.89 5.90 -6.56
CA ARG A 95 4.11 6.69 -6.29
C ARG A 95 3.90 7.72 -5.20
N LYS A 96 2.78 8.46 -5.28
CA LYS A 96 2.40 9.49 -4.31
C LYS A 96 2.22 8.91 -2.91
N ILE A 97 1.54 7.77 -2.78
CA ILE A 97 1.26 7.14 -1.48
C ILE A 97 2.54 6.56 -0.86
N TRP A 98 3.41 5.96 -1.66
CA TRP A 98 4.73 5.50 -1.19
C TRP A 98 5.71 6.64 -0.93
N GLY A 99 5.49 7.84 -1.48
CA GLY A 99 6.40 8.96 -1.37
C GLY A 99 7.70 8.77 -2.17
N ILE A 100 7.63 8.09 -3.32
CA ILE A 100 8.81 7.76 -4.14
C ILE A 100 8.91 8.64 -5.40
N GLY A 101 10.14 9.03 -5.72
CA GLY A 101 10.49 9.87 -6.88
C GLY A 101 10.86 9.11 -8.16
N LEU A 102 10.47 7.84 -8.30
CA LEU A 102 10.75 7.03 -9.51
C LEU A 102 9.91 7.52 -10.68
N ASP A 103 10.32 7.34 -11.93
CA ASP A 103 9.46 7.57 -13.10
C ASP A 103 8.42 6.45 -13.29
N ASP A 104 7.50 6.63 -14.25
CA ASP A 104 6.40 5.71 -14.48
C ASP A 104 6.87 4.33 -14.97
N ILE A 105 7.92 4.28 -15.81
CA ILE A 105 8.44 3.02 -16.34
C ILE A 105 9.07 2.21 -15.20
N THR A 106 9.96 2.83 -14.43
CA THR A 106 10.62 2.18 -13.30
C THR A 106 9.61 1.78 -12.23
N THR A 107 8.58 2.59 -11.96
CA THR A 107 7.51 2.22 -11.03
C THR A 107 6.74 1.00 -11.52
N ALA A 108 6.37 0.94 -12.80
CA ALA A 108 5.66 -0.20 -13.34
C ALA A 108 6.52 -1.48 -13.32
N PHE A 109 7.80 -1.40 -13.66
CA PHE A 109 8.74 -2.53 -13.53
C PHE A 109 8.90 -2.98 -12.08
N TYR A 110 8.98 -2.06 -11.14
CA TYR A 110 8.98 -2.40 -9.73
C TYR A 110 7.71 -3.13 -9.32
N LEU A 111 6.54 -2.66 -9.74
CA LEU A 111 5.27 -3.34 -9.46
C LEU A 111 5.22 -4.75 -10.08
N VAL A 112 5.78 -4.95 -11.28
CA VAL A 112 5.91 -6.27 -11.91
C VAL A 112 6.75 -7.20 -11.02
N ALA A 113 7.94 -6.77 -10.62
CA ALA A 113 8.83 -7.55 -9.75
C ALA A 113 8.17 -7.85 -8.39
N LEU A 114 7.51 -6.86 -7.79
CA LEU A 114 6.82 -7.01 -6.51
C LEU A 114 5.64 -7.99 -6.60
N GLY A 115 4.81 -7.87 -7.64
CA GLY A 115 3.69 -8.79 -7.86
C GLY A 115 4.17 -10.22 -8.07
N ALA A 116 5.22 -10.42 -8.87
CA ALA A 116 5.84 -11.72 -9.05
C ALA A 116 6.37 -12.30 -7.72
N ALA A 117 7.04 -11.48 -6.90
CA ALA A 117 7.56 -11.89 -5.61
C ALA A 117 6.46 -12.30 -4.63
N ILE A 118 5.42 -11.49 -4.50
CA ILE A 118 4.27 -11.76 -3.63
C ILE A 118 3.56 -13.04 -4.07
N ARG A 119 3.32 -13.20 -5.38
CA ARG A 119 2.70 -14.40 -5.95
C ARG A 119 3.50 -15.66 -5.63
N ARG A 120 4.83 -15.60 -5.80
CA ARG A 120 5.73 -16.72 -5.52
C ARG A 120 5.71 -17.12 -4.04
N LEU A 121 5.60 -16.15 -3.15
CA LEU A 121 5.51 -16.37 -1.70
C LEU A 121 4.11 -16.82 -1.23
N GLY A 122 3.12 -16.88 -2.13
CA GLY A 122 1.78 -17.34 -1.82
C GLY A 122 0.95 -16.33 -1.01
N PHE A 123 1.35 -15.07 -0.97
CA PHE A 123 0.61 -14.02 -0.27
C PHE A 123 -0.44 -13.38 -1.18
N THR A 124 -1.58 -13.02 -0.59
CA THR A 124 -2.54 -12.09 -1.20
C THR A 124 -2.14 -10.64 -0.95
N ILE A 125 -2.74 -9.68 -1.68
CA ILE A 125 -2.50 -8.25 -1.41
C ILE A 125 -2.88 -7.86 0.02
N ARG A 126 -3.88 -8.52 0.61
CA ARG A 126 -4.30 -8.28 1.99
C ARG A 126 -3.19 -8.61 2.98
N GLU A 127 -2.52 -9.74 2.79
CA GLU A 127 -1.46 -10.24 3.65
C GLU A 127 -0.13 -9.51 3.44
N ALA A 128 0.20 -9.16 2.20
CA ALA A 128 1.48 -8.54 1.86
C ALA A 128 1.72 -7.21 2.59
N TYR A 129 2.86 -7.05 3.25
CA TYR A 129 3.21 -5.84 4.00
C TYR A 129 3.94 -4.84 3.08
N ILE A 130 3.16 -4.18 2.21
CA ILE A 130 3.69 -3.28 1.18
C ILE A 130 3.31 -1.81 1.37
N CYS A 131 2.64 -1.44 2.45
CA CYS A 131 2.28 -0.03 2.69
C CYS A 131 3.52 0.86 2.93
N ASN A 132 4.65 0.26 3.31
CA ASN A 132 5.96 0.88 3.41
C ASN A 132 6.82 0.47 2.21
N TRP A 133 7.44 1.45 1.53
CA TRP A 133 8.30 1.22 0.38
C TRP A 133 9.47 0.28 0.69
N ALA A 134 10.25 0.55 1.74
CA ALA A 134 11.40 -0.27 2.14
C ALA A 134 10.98 -1.71 2.46
N ALA A 135 9.86 -1.88 3.16
CA ALA A 135 9.35 -3.22 3.46
C ALA A 135 8.89 -3.97 2.21
N SER A 136 8.36 -3.27 1.21
CA SER A 136 8.00 -3.88 -0.07
C SER A 136 9.24 -4.40 -0.83
N GLN A 137 10.41 -3.78 -0.67
CA GLN A 137 11.64 -4.22 -1.34
C GLN A 137 12.11 -5.60 -0.84
N ALA A 138 11.87 -5.92 0.44
CA ALA A 138 12.28 -7.19 1.03
C ALA A 138 11.64 -8.40 0.33
N TYR A 139 10.40 -8.26 -0.17
CA TYR A 139 9.74 -9.30 -0.99
C TYR A 139 10.55 -9.62 -2.24
N ILE A 140 11.03 -8.58 -2.94
CA ILE A 140 11.78 -8.75 -4.18
C ILE A 140 13.20 -9.23 -3.88
N ALA A 141 13.90 -8.60 -2.93
CA ALA A 141 15.29 -8.90 -2.61
C ALA A 141 15.50 -10.37 -2.19
N THR A 142 14.55 -10.95 -1.47
CA THR A 142 14.62 -12.36 -1.04
C THR A 142 14.37 -13.36 -2.17
N GLN A 143 13.84 -12.92 -3.32
CA GLN A 143 13.40 -13.80 -4.39
C GLN A 143 14.03 -13.49 -5.76
N LEU A 144 14.77 -12.38 -5.91
CA LEU A 144 15.13 -11.80 -7.21
C LEU A 144 15.66 -12.81 -8.22
N ASP A 145 16.65 -13.62 -7.84
CA ASP A 145 17.29 -14.61 -8.73
C ASP A 145 16.35 -15.75 -9.15
N SER A 146 15.25 -15.95 -8.42
CA SER A 146 14.27 -17.01 -8.64
C SER A 146 13.03 -16.57 -9.41
N LEU A 147 12.80 -15.27 -9.60
CA LEU A 147 11.57 -14.72 -10.19
C LEU A 147 11.51 -14.83 -11.72
N ARG A 148 12.62 -15.17 -12.39
CA ARG A 148 12.73 -15.26 -13.86
C ARG A 148 12.05 -14.07 -14.56
N LEU A 149 12.37 -12.86 -14.11
CA LEU A 149 11.79 -11.62 -14.65
C LEU A 149 12.38 -11.32 -16.03
N PRO A 150 11.66 -10.56 -16.88
CA PRO A 150 12.25 -10.03 -18.11
C PRO A 150 13.51 -9.21 -17.80
N PRO A 151 14.60 -9.28 -18.60
CA PRO A 151 15.86 -8.60 -18.30
C PRO A 151 15.71 -7.10 -18.02
N ALA A 152 14.88 -6.40 -18.81
CA ALA A 152 14.61 -4.97 -18.61
C ALA A 152 13.95 -4.66 -17.24
N VAL A 153 13.14 -5.57 -16.71
CA VAL A 153 12.54 -5.42 -15.37
C VAL A 153 13.62 -5.60 -14.30
N GLU A 154 14.47 -6.62 -14.46
CA GLU A 154 15.53 -6.91 -13.51
C GLU A 154 16.57 -5.79 -13.44
N GLU A 155 17.03 -5.30 -14.59
CA GLU A 155 17.98 -4.18 -14.70
C GLU A 155 17.45 -2.90 -14.07
N ALA A 156 16.15 -2.62 -14.21
CA ALA A 156 15.53 -1.44 -13.62
C ALA A 156 15.31 -1.56 -12.11
N VAL A 157 15.05 -2.77 -11.60
CA VAL A 157 14.67 -2.99 -10.19
C VAL A 157 15.89 -3.23 -9.30
N ARG A 158 16.92 -3.92 -9.80
CA ARG A 158 18.12 -4.27 -9.02
C ARG A 158 18.79 -3.05 -8.34
N PRO A 159 18.91 -1.87 -8.98
CA PRO A 159 19.48 -0.68 -8.33
C PRO A 159 18.61 -0.11 -7.20
N LEU A 160 17.30 -0.41 -7.18
CA LEU A 160 16.35 0.11 -6.21
C LEU A 160 16.40 -0.64 -4.87
N LEU A 161 16.87 -1.89 -4.86
CA LEU A 161 16.88 -2.79 -3.69
C LEU A 161 18.00 -2.46 -2.68
N ARG A 162 18.45 -1.21 -2.65
CA ARG A 162 19.45 -0.72 -1.68
C ARG A 162 18.71 -0.40 -0.39
N TYR A 163 18.88 -1.23 0.63
CA TYR A 163 18.33 -1.00 1.98
C TYR A 163 18.75 0.39 2.51
N PRO A 164 17.81 1.35 2.67
CA PRO A 164 18.09 2.57 3.42
C PRO A 164 17.74 2.30 4.89
N SER A 165 18.64 2.66 5.81
CA SER A 165 18.50 2.46 7.26
C SER A 165 17.39 3.28 7.94
N GLU A 166 16.61 4.11 7.22
CA GLU A 166 15.84 5.19 7.87
C GLU A 166 14.38 5.44 7.42
N THR A 167 13.73 4.60 6.62
CA THR A 167 12.33 4.86 6.20
C THR A 167 11.29 4.11 7.04
N ALA A 168 11.14 4.54 8.30
CA ALA A 168 10.02 4.15 9.16
C ALA A 168 8.79 5.04 8.88
N LEU A 169 8.00 4.68 7.87
CA LEU A 169 6.58 5.07 7.82
C LEU A 169 5.75 3.89 8.34
N GLU A 170 5.09 4.14 9.46
CA GLU A 170 4.39 3.14 10.26
C GLU A 170 3.12 2.65 9.57
N CYS A 171 2.99 1.33 9.46
CA CYS A 171 1.78 0.70 8.95
C CYS A 171 0.74 0.37 10.03
N ASN A 172 0.86 0.96 11.22
CA ASN A 172 -0.10 0.79 12.30
C ASN A 172 -0.71 2.16 12.62
N GLY A 173 -2.03 2.23 12.75
CA GLY A 173 -2.73 3.39 13.29
C GLY A 173 -2.47 3.59 14.79
N ILE A 174 -1.25 3.36 15.27
CA ILE A 174 -0.79 3.56 16.64
C ILE A 174 0.50 4.34 16.53
N GLN A 175 0.49 5.59 17.00
CA GLN A 175 1.68 6.42 17.12
C GLN A 175 2.72 5.71 18.01
N PRO A 176 4.03 5.81 17.73
CA PRO A 176 5.10 5.28 18.55
C PRO A 176 5.46 6.34 19.59
N ASN A 177 4.48 6.90 20.30
CA ASN A 177 4.75 7.92 21.29
C ASN A 177 3.93 7.63 22.54
N ARG A 178 4.39 6.62 23.29
CA ARG A 178 4.14 6.49 24.74
C ARG A 178 4.93 5.40 25.46
N LEU A 179 5.64 4.51 24.75
CA LEU A 179 6.48 3.48 25.39
C LEU A 179 7.98 3.85 25.46
N GLY A 180 8.50 4.67 24.53
CA GLY A 180 9.91 5.05 24.51
C GLY A 180 10.35 6.12 25.51
N ARG A 181 9.41 6.93 26.07
CA ARG A 181 9.75 7.93 27.10
C ARG A 181 9.77 7.34 28.51
N ASN A 182 8.91 6.36 28.81
CA ASN A 182 8.86 5.76 30.15
C ASN A 182 10.07 4.87 30.47
N LEU A 183 10.76 4.31 29.46
CA LEU A 183 11.98 3.52 29.69
C LEU A 183 13.21 4.41 29.93
N ALA A 184 13.29 5.58 29.26
CA ALA A 184 14.36 6.54 29.50
C ALA A 184 14.22 7.25 30.86
N ASP A 185 12.99 7.53 31.28
CA ASP A 185 12.74 8.14 32.61
C ASP A 185 12.94 7.11 33.75
N GLN A 186 12.66 5.83 33.53
CA GLN A 186 12.92 4.77 34.52
C GLN A 186 14.42 4.45 34.69
N ALA A 187 15.22 4.57 33.62
CA ALA A 187 16.67 4.40 33.72
C ALA A 187 17.33 5.54 34.50
N LYS A 188 16.81 6.77 34.36
CA LYS A 188 17.34 7.95 35.07
C LYS A 188 17.05 7.95 36.58
N ILE A 189 15.91 7.40 37.00
CA ILE A 189 15.53 7.31 38.43
C ILE A 189 16.36 6.23 39.16
N ALA A 190 16.84 5.20 38.44
CA ALA A 190 17.66 4.14 39.01
C ALA A 190 19.14 4.53 39.21
N GLU A 191 19.67 5.47 38.40
CA GLU A 191 21.05 5.97 38.57
C GLU A 191 21.19 7.03 39.67
N ASP A 192 20.12 7.79 39.97
CA ASP A 192 20.13 8.79 41.07
C ASP A 192 19.85 8.18 42.45
N SER A 193 19.63 6.86 42.54
CA SER A 193 19.32 6.15 43.80
C SER A 193 20.36 5.08 44.19
N ALA A 194 21.55 5.08 43.56
CA ALA A 194 22.65 4.14 43.84
C ALA A 194 23.88 4.85 44.45
#